data_AF-A0A3M1A9L4-F1
#
_entry.id   AF-A0A3M1A9L4-F1
#
_cell.length_a   1.000
_cell.length_b   1.000
_cell.length_c   1.000
_cell.angle_alpha   90.00
_cell.angle_beta   90.00
_cell.angle_gamma   90.00
#
_symmetry.space_group_name_H-M   'P 1'
#
loop_
_entity.id
_entity.type
_entity.pdbx_description
1 polymer ?
#
loop_
_entity_poly.entity_id
_entity_poly.type
_entity_poly.pdbx_seq_one_letter_code
_entity_poly.pdbx_strand_id
1 'polypeptide(L)'
;AQSALIAARIRRLAEEREVKVHAFVEDVAASGGYWLACAADEIWVDENSIVGSIGVISAGFGFHDFITRHGIERRLYTAGKSKAMLDPFLPEKPEDVARLRELQASIHAAFIDHVKSRRGTRLADDPRLFEGEVWTGRAAVDLGLADGVGHLTPKMKAVFGEKTRFLRYGPRRPLLGRLGAQAAEAALSLAEERAAYARLGL
;
A
#
# COMPACT_ATOMS: atom_id res chain seq x y z
N ALA A 1 9.42 2.79 4.82
CA ALA A 1 9.87 2.42 6.19
C ALA A 1 8.99 1.32 6.83
N GLN A 2 7.69 1.54 7.08
CA GLN A 2 6.83 0.51 7.72
C GLN A 2 6.71 -0.78 6.90
N SER A 3 6.54 -0.67 5.57
CA SER A 3 6.50 -1.84 4.68
C SER A 3 7.75 -2.71 4.81
N ALA A 4 8.93 -2.11 4.93
CA ALA A 4 10.18 -2.85 5.10
C ALA A 4 10.22 -3.63 6.42
N LEU A 5 9.77 -3.04 7.52
CA LEU A 5 9.72 -3.71 8.83
C LEU A 5 8.76 -4.90 8.84
N ILE A 6 7.57 -4.73 8.26
CA ILE A 6 6.56 -5.80 8.16
C ILE A 6 7.07 -6.90 7.23
N ALA A 7 7.60 -6.56 6.05
CA ALA A 7 8.17 -7.54 5.11
C ALA A 7 9.31 -8.34 5.76
N ALA A 8 10.24 -7.67 6.44
CA ALA A 8 11.32 -8.33 7.16
C ALA A 8 10.82 -9.26 8.27
N ARG A 9 9.74 -8.88 8.98
CA ARG A 9 9.12 -9.76 9.98
C ARG A 9 8.46 -11.00 9.34
N ILE A 10 7.76 -10.83 8.22
CA ILE A 10 7.17 -11.93 7.46
C ILE A 10 8.25 -12.90 6.97
N ARG A 11 9.42 -12.40 6.56
CA ARG A 11 10.56 -13.23 6.12
C ARG A 11 11.24 -13.99 7.23
N ARG A 12 11.64 -13.31 8.32
CA ARG A 12 12.21 -14.00 9.48
C ARG A 12 11.29 -15.10 10.01
N LEU A 13 9.99 -14.82 10.13
CA LEU A 13 9.04 -15.83 10.60
C LEU A 13 8.87 -17.01 9.64
N ALA A 14 8.87 -16.76 8.33
CA ALA A 14 8.75 -17.82 7.36
C ALA A 14 9.99 -18.73 7.33
N GLU A 15 11.18 -18.13 7.45
CA GLU A 15 12.45 -18.84 7.55
C GLU A 15 12.52 -19.65 8.86
N GLU A 16 12.22 -19.02 10.01
CA GLU A 16 12.21 -19.67 11.34
C GLU A 16 11.23 -20.84 11.44
N ARG A 17 10.15 -20.81 10.66
CA ARG A 17 9.08 -21.83 10.69
C ARG A 17 9.09 -22.74 9.47
N GLU A 18 9.99 -22.51 8.52
CA GLU A 18 10.06 -23.22 7.24
C GLU A 18 8.71 -23.25 6.50
N VAL A 19 7.97 -22.15 6.55
CA VAL A 19 6.65 -22.03 5.91
C VAL A 19 6.70 -21.14 4.68
N LYS A 20 6.10 -21.62 3.59
CA LYS A 20 5.93 -20.85 2.37
C LYS A 20 4.85 -19.78 2.56
N VAL A 21 5.13 -18.56 2.10
CA VAL A 21 4.17 -17.45 2.13
C VAL A 21 3.63 -17.17 0.75
N HIS A 22 2.32 -17.06 0.65
CA HIS A 22 1.61 -16.69 -0.57
C HIS A 22 0.94 -15.32 -0.36
N ALA A 23 1.18 -14.38 -1.26
CA ALA A 23 0.45 -13.13 -1.35
C ALA A 23 -0.64 -13.26 -2.40
N PHE A 24 -1.84 -12.79 -2.06
CA PHE A 24 -2.95 -12.63 -3.00
C PHE A 24 -3.30 -11.16 -3.03
N VAL A 25 -3.13 -10.53 -4.19
CA VAL A 25 -3.54 -9.16 -4.47
C VAL A 25 -4.89 -9.25 -5.16
N GLU A 26 -5.94 -8.73 -4.51
CA GLU A 26 -7.30 -8.75 -5.07
C GLU A 26 -7.64 -7.43 -5.77
N ASP A 27 -7.15 -6.30 -5.25
CA ASP A 27 -7.42 -4.96 -5.78
C ASP A 27 -6.10 -4.21 -6.08
N VAL A 28 -5.41 -3.73 -5.05
CA VAL A 28 -4.15 -2.98 -5.24
C VAL A 28 -3.06 -3.44 -4.28
N ALA A 29 -1.87 -3.67 -4.82
CA ALA A 29 -0.62 -3.77 -4.07
C ALA A 29 0.48 -3.00 -4.82
N ALA A 30 0.42 -1.68 -4.72
CA ALA A 30 1.35 -0.74 -5.35
C ALA A 30 2.25 -0.05 -4.30
N SER A 31 3.46 0.36 -4.67
CA SER A 31 4.44 1.04 -3.81
C SER A 31 4.72 0.25 -2.54
N GLY A 32 4.48 0.81 -1.36
CA GLY A 32 4.63 0.11 -0.08
C GLY A 32 3.83 -1.19 0.03
N GLY A 33 2.72 -1.34 -0.70
CA GLY A 33 1.97 -2.59 -0.81
C GLY A 33 2.71 -3.65 -1.64
N TYR A 34 3.33 -3.25 -2.75
CA TYR A 34 4.14 -4.15 -3.56
C TYR A 34 5.41 -4.61 -2.83
N TRP A 35 6.01 -3.73 -2.02
CA TRP A 35 7.10 -4.10 -1.12
C TRP A 35 6.70 -5.27 -0.21
N LEU A 36 5.50 -5.22 0.36
CA LEU A 36 4.95 -6.29 1.21
C LEU A 36 4.64 -7.55 0.41
N ALA A 37 4.05 -7.42 -0.78
CA ALA A 37 3.79 -8.56 -1.65
C ALA A 37 5.09 -9.31 -1.99
N CYS A 38 6.20 -8.60 -2.22
CA CYS A 38 7.52 -9.19 -2.43
C CYS A 38 8.06 -9.97 -1.23
N ALA A 39 7.50 -9.79 -0.03
CA ALA A 39 7.82 -10.69 1.07
C ALA A 39 7.31 -12.10 0.81
N ALA A 40 6.27 -12.32 0.01
CA ALA A 40 5.83 -13.68 -0.31
C ALA A 40 6.83 -14.45 -1.17
N ASP A 41 6.71 -15.77 -1.15
CA ASP A 41 7.43 -16.70 -2.04
C ASP A 41 6.68 -16.88 -3.37
N GLU A 42 5.36 -16.67 -3.35
CA GLU A 42 4.52 -16.54 -4.54
C GLU A 42 3.54 -15.37 -4.39
N ILE A 43 3.37 -14.62 -5.47
CA ILE A 43 2.44 -13.50 -5.60
C ILE A 43 1.40 -13.87 -6.65
N TRP A 44 0.14 -13.91 -6.25
CA TRP A 44 -1.02 -14.13 -7.11
C TRP A 44 -1.81 -12.82 -7.22
N VAL A 45 -2.26 -12.49 -8.42
CA VAL A 45 -3.02 -11.26 -8.71
C VAL A 45 -4.38 -11.60 -9.33
N ASP A 46 -5.38 -10.73 -9.22
CA ASP A 46 -6.54 -10.75 -10.12
C ASP A 46 -6.16 -10.15 -11.49
N GLU A 47 -6.96 -10.44 -12.52
CA GLU A 47 -6.79 -9.87 -13.87
C GLU A 47 -6.81 -8.32 -13.86
N ASN A 48 -7.55 -7.72 -12.92
CA ASN A 48 -7.66 -6.26 -12.77
C ASN A 48 -6.83 -5.70 -11.62
N SER A 49 -6.13 -6.55 -10.85
CA SER A 49 -5.32 -6.08 -9.73
C SER A 49 -4.18 -5.19 -10.20
N ILE A 50 -3.94 -4.09 -9.50
CA ILE A 50 -2.87 -3.14 -9.80
C ILE A 50 -1.68 -3.43 -8.88
N VAL A 51 -0.52 -3.72 -9.49
CA VAL A 51 0.75 -3.93 -8.77
C VAL A 51 1.87 -3.07 -9.36
N GLY A 52 3.02 -3.03 -8.68
CA GLY A 52 4.17 -2.21 -9.08
C GLY A 52 4.23 -0.91 -8.30
N SER A 53 4.31 0.22 -8.99
CA SER A 53 4.61 1.55 -8.45
C SER A 53 5.89 1.54 -7.63
N ILE A 54 6.92 0.87 -8.14
CA ILE A 54 8.23 0.79 -7.48
C ILE A 54 8.92 2.14 -7.65
N GLY A 55 8.84 2.95 -6.60
CA GLY A 55 9.31 4.33 -6.61
C GLY A 55 9.04 5.00 -5.26
N VAL A 56 9.57 6.21 -5.10
CA VAL A 56 9.47 6.99 -3.87
C VAL A 56 9.01 8.40 -4.23
N ILE A 57 7.95 8.85 -3.57
CA ILE A 57 7.42 10.20 -3.76
C ILE A 57 7.47 10.99 -2.46
N SER A 58 7.60 12.31 -2.59
CA SER A 58 7.33 13.27 -1.55
C SER A 58 6.54 14.40 -2.19
N ALA A 59 5.36 14.69 -1.67
CA ALA A 59 4.42 15.63 -2.27
C ALA A 59 3.97 16.66 -1.24
N GLY A 60 3.70 17.86 -1.72
CA GLY A 60 3.25 18.99 -0.92
C GLY A 60 2.90 20.17 -1.83
N PHE A 61 2.42 21.25 -1.23
CA PHE A 61 2.08 22.49 -1.93
C PHE A 61 2.92 23.66 -1.42
N GLY A 62 3.14 24.66 -2.26
CA GLY A 62 3.64 25.97 -1.83
C GLY A 62 2.50 26.95 -1.59
N PHE A 63 2.43 27.52 -0.39
CA PHE A 63 1.46 28.54 0.04
C PHE A 63 2.10 29.87 0.44
N HIS A 64 3.43 30.02 0.32
CA HIS A 64 4.14 31.23 0.74
C HIS A 64 3.59 32.50 0.06
N ASP A 65 3.32 32.48 -1.25
CA ASP A 65 2.73 33.62 -1.96
C ASP A 65 1.30 33.94 -1.53
N PHE A 66 0.53 32.93 -1.13
CA PHE A 66 -0.85 33.12 -0.68
C PHE A 66 -0.88 33.86 0.65
N ILE A 67 -0.07 33.41 1.62
CA ILE A 67 -0.02 34.04 2.95
C ILE A 67 0.53 35.46 2.87
N THR A 68 1.53 35.71 2.01
CA THR A 68 2.06 37.05 1.78
C THR A 68 0.99 37.99 1.21
N ARG A 69 0.19 37.53 0.23
CA ARG A 69 -0.89 38.34 -0.36
C ARG A 69 -2.01 38.70 0.62
N HIS A 70 -2.21 37.90 1.65
CA HIS A 70 -3.27 38.13 2.65
C HIS A 70 -2.74 38.78 3.94
N GLY A 71 -1.49 39.25 3.95
CA GLY A 71 -0.89 39.86 5.13
C GLY A 71 -0.71 38.90 6.31
N ILE A 72 -0.68 37.59 6.04
CA ILE A 72 -0.49 36.56 7.07
C ILE A 72 1.02 36.40 7.30
N GLU A 73 1.47 36.80 8.48
CA GLU A 73 2.86 36.61 8.91
C GLU A 73 3.07 35.20 9.46
N ARG A 74 4.11 34.53 8.95
CA ARG A 74 4.53 33.24 9.48
C ARG A 74 5.76 33.37 10.38
N ARG A 75 5.58 33.10 11.66
CA ARG A 75 6.65 33.07 12.66
C ARG A 75 7.13 31.62 12.88
N LEU A 76 8.33 31.32 12.40
CA LEU A 76 8.94 29.99 12.51
C LEU A 76 10.25 30.07 13.30
N TYR A 77 10.34 29.28 14.37
CA TYR A 77 11.55 29.15 15.19
C TYR A 77 11.98 27.68 15.18
N THR A 78 13.22 27.41 14.75
CA THR A 78 13.72 26.03 14.59
C THR A 78 15.05 25.81 15.29
N ALA A 79 15.22 24.63 15.88
CA ALA A 79 16.53 24.10 16.24
C ALA A 79 17.05 23.18 15.11
N GLY A 80 18.24 23.48 14.59
CA GLY A 80 18.86 22.78 13.47
C GLY A 80 18.61 23.44 12.10
N LYS A 81 19.62 23.39 11.22
CA LYS A 81 19.67 24.18 9.98
C LYS A 81 18.60 23.82 8.94
N SER A 82 18.16 22.57 8.90
CA SER A 82 17.26 22.04 7.86
C SER A 82 15.88 21.63 8.39
N LYS A 83 15.51 22.08 9.60
CA LYS A 83 14.28 21.63 10.26
C LYS A 83 13.00 22.21 9.64
N ALA A 84 13.14 23.18 8.74
CA ALA A 84 12.08 23.78 7.94
C ALA A 84 12.01 23.21 6.50
N MET A 85 12.73 22.13 6.19
CA MET A 85 12.60 21.45 4.90
C MET A 85 11.16 20.97 4.67
N LEU A 86 10.68 21.05 3.42
CA LEU A 86 9.30 20.68 3.02
C LEU A 86 8.18 21.51 3.66
N ASP A 87 8.54 22.67 4.19
CA ASP A 87 7.59 23.59 4.78
C ASP A 87 6.80 24.34 3.69
N PRO A 88 5.48 24.15 3.61
CA PRO A 88 4.69 24.67 2.50
C PRO A 88 4.61 26.20 2.49
N PHE A 89 4.92 26.87 3.59
CA PHE A 89 4.77 28.32 3.73
C PHE A 89 6.10 29.08 3.61
N LEU A 90 7.19 28.40 3.23
CA LEU A 90 8.44 29.05 2.82
C LEU A 90 8.65 28.83 1.32
N PRO A 91 9.43 29.69 0.65
CA PRO A 91 10.02 29.37 -0.63
C PRO A 91 10.92 28.12 -0.51
N GLU A 92 10.92 27.28 -1.53
CA GLU A 92 11.83 26.13 -1.60
C GLU A 92 13.29 26.60 -1.67
N LYS A 93 14.18 25.88 -0.98
CA LYS A 93 15.63 26.09 -1.06
C LYS A 93 16.25 24.99 -1.93
N PRO A 94 17.09 25.33 -2.93
CA PRO A 94 17.76 24.34 -3.76
C PRO A 94 18.53 23.27 -2.98
N GLU A 95 19.16 23.66 -1.87
CA GLU A 95 19.90 22.74 -0.98
C GLU A 95 18.99 21.72 -0.29
N ASP A 96 17.77 22.12 0.08
CA ASP A 96 16.79 21.23 0.72
C ASP A 96 16.17 20.28 -0.32
N VAL A 97 15.95 20.74 -1.55
CA VAL A 97 15.52 19.90 -2.67
C VAL A 97 16.58 18.86 -3.03
N ALA A 98 17.86 19.25 -3.07
CA ALA A 98 18.97 18.32 -3.31
C ALA A 98 19.03 17.23 -2.23
N ARG A 99 18.93 17.61 -0.95
CA ARG A 99 18.88 16.67 0.18
C ARG A 99 17.68 15.73 0.09
N LEU A 100 16.52 16.23 -0.29
CA LEU A 100 15.32 15.41 -0.48
C LEU A 100 15.52 14.37 -1.60
N ARG A 101 16.13 14.77 -2.73
CA ARG A 101 16.44 13.85 -3.84
C ARG A 101 17.42 12.76 -3.42
N GLU A 102 18.45 13.08 -2.65
CA GLU A 102 19.38 12.08 -2.10
C GLU A 102 18.66 11.07 -1.20
N LEU A 103 17.77 11.54 -0.32
CA LEU A 103 16.95 10.67 0.53
C LEU A 103 16.04 9.76 -0.31
N GLN A 104 15.37 10.31 -1.32
CA GLN A 104 14.52 9.54 -2.24
C GLN A 104 15.33 8.49 -3.00
N ALA A 105 16.50 8.85 -3.53
CA ALA A 105 17.38 7.93 -4.24
C ALA A 105 17.83 6.77 -3.36
N SER A 106 18.20 7.04 -2.11
CA SER A 106 18.59 6.00 -1.14
C SER A 106 17.43 5.03 -0.84
N ILE A 107 16.23 5.55 -0.61
CA ILE A 107 15.04 4.72 -0.34
C ILE A 107 14.65 3.92 -1.59
N HIS A 108 14.76 4.54 -2.77
CA HIS A 108 14.41 3.91 -4.03
C HIS A 108 15.35 2.75 -4.35
N ALA A 109 16.67 2.95 -4.20
CA ALA A 109 17.67 1.90 -4.35
C ALA A 109 17.36 0.69 -3.45
N ALA A 110 17.05 0.94 -2.17
CA ALA A 110 16.67 -0.13 -1.24
C ALA A 110 15.39 -0.88 -1.68
N PHE A 111 14.44 -0.19 -2.34
CA PHE A 111 13.25 -0.83 -2.89
C PHE A 111 13.60 -1.72 -4.09
N ILE A 112 14.41 -1.21 -5.02
CA ILE A 112 14.89 -1.96 -6.17
C ILE A 112 15.60 -3.24 -5.70
N ASP A 113 16.49 -3.13 -4.72
CA ASP A 113 17.24 -4.26 -4.17
C ASP A 113 16.30 -5.30 -3.52
N HIS A 114 15.30 -4.85 -2.76
CA HIS A 114 14.29 -5.73 -2.18
C HIS A 114 13.51 -6.48 -3.27
N VAL A 115 13.03 -5.79 -4.31
CA VAL A 115 12.28 -6.42 -5.40
C VAL A 115 13.17 -7.39 -6.18
N LYS A 116 14.39 -6.99 -6.55
CA LYS A 116 15.35 -7.84 -7.27
C LYS A 116 15.72 -9.09 -6.48
N SER A 117 15.99 -8.95 -5.17
CA SER A 117 16.34 -10.11 -4.33
C SER A 117 15.19 -11.12 -4.17
N ARG A 118 13.94 -10.66 -4.23
CA ARG A 118 12.75 -11.51 -4.03
C ARG A 118 12.20 -12.10 -5.31
N ARG A 119 12.17 -11.34 -6.40
CA ARG A 119 11.65 -11.79 -7.69
C ARG A 119 12.74 -12.50 -8.51
N GLY A 120 13.99 -12.09 -8.37
CA GLY A 120 15.16 -12.74 -8.98
C GLY A 120 15.06 -12.78 -10.51
N THR A 121 15.40 -13.94 -11.10
CA THR A 121 15.36 -14.17 -12.55
C THR A 121 13.96 -14.14 -13.17
N ARG A 122 12.90 -14.01 -12.36
CA ARG A 122 11.54 -13.85 -12.87
C ARG A 122 11.31 -12.49 -13.52
N LEU A 123 12.00 -11.45 -13.03
CA LEU A 123 11.82 -10.09 -13.53
C LEU A 123 12.27 -10.00 -14.99
N ALA A 124 11.45 -9.35 -15.81
CA ALA A 124 11.87 -8.94 -17.14
C ALA A 124 12.99 -7.89 -17.05
N ASP A 125 13.83 -7.85 -18.08
CA ASP A 125 14.81 -6.77 -18.27
C ASP A 125 14.12 -5.54 -18.87
N ASP A 126 13.26 -4.89 -18.06
CA ASP A 126 12.55 -3.68 -18.43
C ASP A 126 12.86 -2.57 -17.41
N PRO A 127 13.52 -1.47 -17.81
CA PRO A 127 13.86 -0.38 -16.90
C PRO A 127 12.62 0.29 -16.29
N ARG A 128 11.46 0.25 -16.97
CA ARG A 128 10.21 0.85 -16.47
C ARG A 128 9.72 0.22 -15.17
N LEU A 129 10.16 -0.99 -14.87
CA LEU A 129 9.85 -1.68 -13.61
C LEU A 129 10.15 -0.83 -12.38
N PHE A 130 11.17 0.03 -12.47
CA PHE A 130 11.67 0.83 -11.35
C PHE A 130 11.42 2.33 -11.53
N GLU A 131 10.53 2.73 -12.43
CA GLU A 131 10.21 4.15 -12.69
C GLU A 131 8.87 4.58 -12.07
N GLY A 132 8.32 3.77 -11.16
CA GLY A 132 7.04 4.06 -10.50
C GLY A 132 5.79 3.76 -11.34
N GLU A 133 5.92 3.10 -12.49
CA GLU A 133 4.79 2.62 -13.29
C GLU A 133 3.99 1.53 -12.57
N VAL A 134 2.75 1.30 -13.02
CA VAL A 134 1.86 0.25 -12.49
C VAL A 134 1.42 -0.69 -13.60
N TRP A 135 1.14 -1.94 -13.24
CA TRP A 135 0.75 -2.99 -14.16
C TRP A 135 -0.41 -3.80 -13.61
N THR A 136 -1.23 -4.34 -14.51
CA THR A 136 -2.41 -5.13 -14.16
C THR A 136 -2.29 -6.58 -14.59
N GLY A 137 -2.90 -7.48 -13.80
CA GLY A 137 -3.17 -8.86 -14.17
C GLY A 137 -2.05 -9.55 -14.92
N ARG A 138 -2.32 -9.96 -16.17
CA ARG A 138 -1.35 -10.65 -17.03
C ARG A 138 -0.07 -9.86 -17.27
N ALA A 139 -0.14 -8.55 -17.52
CA ALA A 139 1.04 -7.74 -17.79
C ALA A 139 2.03 -7.76 -16.61
N ALA A 140 1.51 -7.75 -15.37
CA ALA A 140 2.34 -7.92 -14.19
C ALA A 140 3.00 -9.30 -14.11
N VAL A 141 2.31 -10.36 -14.56
CA VAL A 141 2.88 -11.71 -14.63
C VAL A 141 3.98 -11.78 -15.68
N ASP A 142 3.75 -11.23 -16.88
CA ASP A 142 4.69 -11.24 -18.00
C ASP A 142 5.99 -10.49 -17.66
N LEU A 143 5.89 -9.41 -16.87
CA LEU A 143 7.02 -8.65 -16.35
C LEU A 143 7.70 -9.31 -15.14
N GLY A 144 7.17 -10.42 -14.64
CA GLY A 144 7.70 -11.13 -13.49
C GLY A 144 7.36 -10.50 -12.14
N LEU A 145 6.46 -9.53 -12.09
CA LEU A 145 6.00 -8.89 -10.85
C LEU A 145 5.04 -9.76 -10.05
N ALA A 146 4.37 -10.70 -10.70
CA ALA A 146 3.53 -11.73 -10.09
C ALA A 146 3.85 -13.11 -10.69
N ASP A 147 3.47 -14.18 -9.99
CA ASP A 147 3.68 -15.57 -10.41
C ASP A 147 2.49 -16.14 -11.17
N GLY A 148 1.33 -15.48 -11.11
CA GLY A 148 0.18 -15.82 -11.93
C GLY A 148 -1.09 -15.09 -11.52
N VAL A 149 -2.13 -15.30 -12.32
CA VAL A 149 -3.48 -14.83 -12.02
C VAL A 149 -4.22 -15.88 -11.20
N GLY A 150 -4.83 -15.50 -10.08
CA GLY A 150 -5.63 -16.40 -9.27
C GLY A 150 -6.04 -15.86 -7.90
N HIS A 151 -7.10 -16.44 -7.36
CA HIS A 151 -7.66 -16.07 -6.06
C HIS A 151 -7.26 -17.06 -4.96
N LEU A 152 -7.29 -16.59 -3.70
CA LEU A 152 -6.87 -17.34 -2.52
C LEU A 152 -7.50 -18.74 -2.44
N THR A 153 -8.84 -18.81 -2.46
CA THR A 153 -9.54 -20.07 -2.22
C THR A 153 -9.28 -21.12 -3.29
N PRO A 154 -9.50 -20.85 -4.60
CA PRO A 154 -9.22 -21.83 -5.65
C PRO A 154 -7.74 -22.23 -5.69
N LYS A 155 -6.82 -21.26 -5.57
CA LYS A 155 -5.39 -21.54 -5.68
C LYS A 155 -4.88 -22.41 -4.53
N MET A 156 -5.24 -22.09 -3.29
CA MET A 156 -4.77 -22.87 -2.15
C MET A 156 -5.41 -24.25 -2.09
N LYS A 157 -6.66 -24.41 -2.55
CA LYS A 157 -7.27 -25.74 -2.74
C LYS A 157 -6.58 -26.56 -3.82
N ALA A 158 -6.16 -25.94 -4.92
CA ALA A 158 -5.41 -26.63 -5.96
C ALA A 158 -4.03 -27.10 -5.47
N VAL A 159 -3.38 -26.33 -4.59
CA VAL A 159 -2.04 -26.65 -4.05
C VAL A 159 -2.10 -27.65 -2.88
N PHE A 160 -3.04 -27.48 -1.94
CA PHE A 160 -3.08 -28.23 -0.68
C PHE A 160 -4.27 -29.21 -0.58
N GLY A 161 -5.13 -29.26 -1.60
CA GLY A 161 -6.29 -30.15 -1.71
C GLY A 161 -7.62 -29.50 -1.32
N GLU A 162 -8.73 -30.10 -1.76
CA GLU A 162 -10.10 -29.57 -1.60
C GLU A 162 -10.54 -29.37 -0.14
N LYS A 163 -9.91 -30.09 0.80
CA LYS A 163 -10.19 -30.03 2.24
C LYS A 163 -9.43 -28.90 2.96
N THR A 164 -8.71 -28.04 2.24
CA THR A 164 -7.97 -26.89 2.80
C THR A 164 -8.92 -25.97 3.57
N ARG A 165 -8.51 -25.57 4.79
CA ARG A 165 -9.27 -24.65 5.65
C ARG A 165 -8.44 -23.40 5.91
N PHE A 166 -9.09 -22.24 5.78
CA PHE A 166 -8.45 -20.95 6.04
C PHE A 166 -8.70 -20.51 7.47
N LEU A 167 -7.63 -20.34 8.24
CA LEU A 167 -7.69 -19.68 9.54
C LEU A 167 -7.55 -18.17 9.31
N ARG A 168 -8.66 -17.44 9.46
CA ARG A 168 -8.67 -15.99 9.30
C ARG A 168 -8.19 -15.32 10.58
N TYR A 169 -6.99 -14.76 10.54
CA TYR A 169 -6.49 -13.89 11.60
C TYR A 169 -7.00 -12.46 11.36
N GLY A 170 -7.53 -11.86 12.41
CA GLY A 170 -8.04 -10.50 12.39
C GLY A 170 -8.29 -10.00 13.80
N PRO A 171 -8.61 -8.70 13.96
CA PRO A 171 -9.00 -8.16 15.25
C PRO A 171 -10.16 -9.00 15.82
N ARG A 172 -9.98 -9.49 17.06
CA ARG A 172 -11.03 -10.24 17.77
C ARG A 172 -12.26 -9.34 17.88
N ARG A 173 -13.33 -9.66 17.14
CA ARG A 173 -14.61 -8.97 17.31
C ARG A 173 -15.20 -9.40 18.66
N PRO A 174 -15.51 -8.48 19.58
CA PRO A 174 -16.23 -8.82 20.81
C PRO A 174 -17.54 -9.50 20.46
N LEU A 175 -17.91 -10.57 21.18
CA LEU A 175 -19.16 -11.30 20.94
C LEU A 175 -20.40 -10.38 21.00
N LEU A 176 -20.37 -9.35 21.87
CA LEU A 176 -21.42 -8.33 21.95
C LEU A 176 -21.54 -7.43 20.71
N GLY A 177 -20.44 -7.23 19.96
CA GLY A 177 -20.43 -6.40 18.76
C GLY A 177 -21.13 -7.03 17.56
N ARG A 178 -21.35 -8.35 17.57
CA ARG A 178 -22.08 -9.06 16.51
C ARG A 178 -23.60 -8.87 16.59
N LEU A 179 -24.15 -8.82 17.81
CA LEU A 179 -25.58 -8.60 18.04
C LEU A 179 -25.95 -7.12 17.89
N GLY A 180 -25.12 -6.21 18.40
CA GLY A 180 -25.37 -4.76 18.33
C GLY A 180 -25.24 -4.18 16.92
N ALA A 181 -24.29 -4.64 16.12
CA ALA A 181 -24.07 -4.11 14.76
C ALA A 181 -25.21 -4.47 13.79
N GLN A 182 -25.72 -5.70 13.84
CA GLN A 182 -26.87 -6.10 13.01
C GLN A 182 -28.15 -5.36 13.40
N ALA A 183 -28.36 -5.12 14.71
CA ALA A 183 -29.49 -4.34 15.19
C ALA A 183 -29.37 -2.85 14.81
N ALA A 184 -28.16 -2.29 14.89
CA ALA A 184 -27.90 -0.90 14.51
C ALA A 184 -28.02 -0.69 12.99
N GLU A 185 -27.51 -1.61 12.17
CA GLU A 185 -27.61 -1.56 10.71
C GLU A 185 -29.06 -1.77 10.23
N ALA A 186 -29.82 -2.67 10.89
CA ALA A 186 -31.25 -2.80 10.68
C ALA A 186 -32.04 -1.54 11.10
N ALA A 187 -31.65 -0.90 12.21
CA ALA A 187 -32.29 0.34 12.65
C ALA A 187 -31.96 1.52 11.72
N LEU A 188 -30.72 1.61 11.21
CA LEU A 188 -30.30 2.65 10.27
C LEU A 188 -31.02 2.50 8.93
N SER A 189 -31.07 1.28 8.38
CA SER A 189 -31.79 1.00 7.14
C SER A 189 -33.29 1.29 7.26
N LEU A 190 -33.92 0.93 8.39
CA LEU A 190 -35.33 1.24 8.66
C LEU A 190 -35.57 2.76 8.78
N ALA A 191 -34.61 3.51 9.35
CA ALA A 191 -34.68 4.96 9.47
C ALA A 191 -34.50 5.65 8.10
N GLU A 192 -33.55 5.17 7.28
CA GLU A 192 -33.35 5.65 5.91
C GLU A 192 -34.57 5.35 5.03
N GLU A 193 -35.15 4.16 5.15
CA GLU A 193 -36.36 3.77 4.43
C GLU A 193 -37.56 4.65 4.83
N ARG A 194 -37.78 4.89 6.13
CA ARG A 194 -38.82 5.84 6.60
C ARG A 194 -38.58 7.27 6.15
N ALA A 195 -37.33 7.74 6.16
CA ALA A 195 -36.98 9.07 5.69
C ALA A 195 -37.19 9.24 4.17
N ALA A 196 -37.01 8.16 3.39
CA ALA A 196 -37.31 8.14 1.97
C ALA A 196 -38.83 8.17 1.70
N TYR A 197 -39.64 7.42 2.46
CA TYR A 197 -41.11 7.45 2.34
C TYR A 197 -41.71 8.81 2.75
N ALA A 198 -41.19 9.44 3.81
CA ALA A 198 -41.64 10.77 4.24
C ALA A 198 -41.39 11.87 3.20
N ARG A 199 -40.39 11.71 2.31
CA ARG A 199 -40.14 12.62 1.17
C ARG A 199 -41.13 12.43 0.02
N LEU A 200 -41.85 11.31 -0.01
CA LEU A 200 -42.86 10.98 -1.03
C LEU A 200 -44.29 11.33 -0.60
N GLY A 201 -44.48 11.92 0.59
CA GLY A 201 -45.78 12.43 1.03
C GLY A 201 -46.81 11.36 1.43
N LEU A 202 -46.35 10.18 1.85
CA LEU A 202 -47.15 9.16 2.56
C LEU A 202 -46.63 8.95 3.98
#